data_AF-A0A954LQ48-F1
#
_entry.id   AF-A0A954LQ48-F1
#
_cell.length_a   1.000
_cell.length_b   1.000
_cell.length_c   1.000
_cell.angle_alpha   90.00
_cell.angle_beta   90.00
_cell.angle_gamma   90.00
#
_symmetry.space_group_name_H-M   'P 1'
#
loop_
_entity.id
_entity.type
_entity.pdbx_description
1 polymer ?
#
loop_
_entity_poly.entity_id
_entity_poly.type
_entity_poly.pdbx_seq_one_letter_code
_entity_poly.pdbx_strand_id
1 'polypeptide(L)'
;MEPVLNSKFEREQEVLKQAGWFPGREVDYSAIRKATEKRSYQIHEAAEQFYREFSGLYFSYKNESGGRLRGNFNPTSSIRDLSN
;
A
#
# COMPACT_ATOMS: atom_id res chain seq x y z
N MET A 1 -15.70 -13.27 -31.02
CA MET A 1 -14.46 -13.47 -30.25
C MET A 1 -14.33 -12.33 -29.27
N GLU A 2 -14.34 -12.69 -27.98
CA GLU A 2 -14.00 -11.98 -26.72
C GLU A 2 -14.56 -10.55 -26.44
N PRO A 3 -15.14 -10.30 -25.25
CA PRO A 3 -15.74 -9.01 -24.88
C PRO A 3 -14.69 -7.97 -24.46
N VAL A 4 -14.84 -6.73 -24.97
CA VAL A 4 -14.03 -5.55 -24.60
C VAL A 4 -14.61 -4.89 -23.35
N LEU A 5 -14.60 -5.60 -22.22
CA LEU A 5 -15.00 -5.09 -20.92
C LEU A 5 -13.87 -5.40 -19.93
N ASN A 6 -13.32 -4.36 -19.25
CA ASN A 6 -12.45 -4.40 -18.04
C ASN A 6 -10.93 -4.16 -18.11
N SER A 7 -10.36 -3.65 -19.20
CA SER A 7 -8.89 -3.51 -19.34
C SER A 7 -8.16 -2.66 -18.27
N LYS A 8 -8.83 -1.67 -17.65
CA LYS A 8 -8.19 -0.81 -16.64
C LYS A 8 -7.99 -1.55 -15.30
N PHE A 9 -9.03 -2.21 -14.82
CA PHE A 9 -8.99 -2.93 -13.54
C PHE A 9 -8.08 -4.16 -13.62
N GLU A 10 -8.03 -4.84 -14.77
CA GLU A 10 -7.10 -5.94 -15.00
C GLU A 10 -5.65 -5.48 -14.92
N ARG A 11 -5.33 -4.34 -15.56
CA ARG A 11 -3.98 -3.75 -15.50
C ARG A 11 -3.60 -3.31 -14.09
N GLU A 12 -4.52 -2.70 -13.35
CA GLU A 12 -4.29 -2.32 -11.95
C GLU A 12 -4.05 -3.55 -11.08
N GLN A 13 -4.85 -4.61 -11.27
CA GLN A 13 -4.66 -5.88 -10.57
C GLN A 13 -3.32 -6.55 -10.92
N GLU A 14 -2.88 -6.51 -12.18
CA GLU A 14 -1.57 -7.02 -12.58
C GLU A 14 -0.44 -6.25 -11.90
N VAL A 15 -0.52 -4.91 -11.88
CA VAL A 15 0.46 -4.06 -11.19
C VAL A 15 0.48 -4.38 -9.70
N LEU A 16 -0.68 -4.54 -9.06
CA LEU A 16 -0.78 -4.93 -7.65
C LEU A 16 -0.20 -6.32 -7.40
N LYS A 17 -0.49 -7.30 -8.25
CA LYS A 17 0.09 -8.66 -8.17
C LYS A 17 1.62 -8.62 -8.29
N GLN A 18 2.16 -7.83 -9.21
CA GLN A 18 3.61 -7.61 -9.34
C GLN A 18 4.22 -6.93 -8.10
N ALA A 19 3.44 -6.09 -7.41
CA ALA A 19 3.82 -5.47 -6.14
C ALA A 19 3.74 -6.42 -4.93
N GLY A 20 3.21 -7.63 -5.12
CA GLY A 20 3.05 -8.66 -4.08
C GLY A 20 1.67 -8.72 -3.44
N TRP A 21 0.67 -8.08 -4.03
CA TRP A 21 -0.73 -8.17 -3.59
C TRP A 21 -1.42 -9.42 -4.14
N PHE A 22 -2.36 -9.95 -3.37
CA PHE A 22 -3.30 -10.98 -3.81
C PHE A 22 -4.63 -10.79 -3.05
N PRO A 23 -5.78 -11.17 -3.62
CA PRO A 23 -7.06 -11.04 -2.93
C PRO A 23 -7.08 -11.75 -1.58
N GLY A 24 -7.56 -11.08 -0.53
CA GLY A 24 -7.61 -11.63 0.83
C GLY A 24 -6.27 -11.62 1.56
N ARG A 25 -5.27 -10.88 1.06
CA ARG A 25 -4.01 -10.66 1.76
C ARG A 25 -4.27 -9.95 3.09
N GLU A 26 -3.64 -10.44 4.15
CA GLU A 26 -3.70 -9.84 5.48
C GLU A 26 -2.28 -9.76 6.05
N VAL A 27 -1.84 -8.54 6.39
CA VAL A 27 -0.54 -8.28 7.01
C VAL A 27 -0.68 -7.74 8.41
N ASP A 28 0.34 -8.03 9.22
CA ASP A 28 0.42 -7.44 10.56
C ASP A 28 0.55 -5.92 10.47
N TYR A 29 -0.52 -5.23 10.86
CA TYR A 29 -0.60 -3.78 10.94
C TYR A 29 -0.40 -3.26 12.37
N SER A 30 -0.02 -4.13 13.33
CA SER A 30 0.14 -3.76 14.75
C SER A 30 1.11 -2.60 14.96
N ALA A 31 2.15 -2.49 14.13
CA ALA A 31 3.08 -1.37 14.16
C ALA A 31 2.41 -0.03 13.82
N ILE A 32 1.47 -0.04 12.86
CA ILE A 32 0.68 1.13 12.46
C ILE A 32 -0.27 1.51 13.59
N ARG A 33 -0.99 0.53 14.14
CA ARG A 33 -1.90 0.73 15.26
C ARG A 33 -1.18 1.33 16.48
N LYS A 34 -0.03 0.79 16.86
CA LYS A 34 0.80 1.32 17.96
C LYS A 34 1.26 2.76 17.67
N ALA A 35 1.62 3.06 16.43
CA ALA A 35 2.07 4.40 16.04
C ALA A 35 0.95 5.45 16.11
N THR A 36 -0.28 5.09 15.73
CA THR A 36 -1.45 5.99 15.82
C THR A 36 -1.95 6.13 17.25
N GLU A 37 -2.01 5.05 18.02
CA GLU A 37 -2.39 5.08 19.45
C GLU A 37 -1.46 5.99 20.26
N LYS A 38 -0.14 5.93 20.02
CA LYS A 38 0.84 6.82 20.66
C LYS A 38 0.55 8.32 20.40
N ARG A 39 -0.13 8.63 19.30
CA ARG A 39 -0.48 10.01 18.91
C ARG A 39 -1.95 10.34 19.20
N SER A 40 -2.68 9.47 19.91
CA SER A 40 -4.11 9.61 20.19
C SER A 40 -4.99 9.72 18.94
N TYR A 41 -4.51 9.21 17.80
CA TYR A 41 -5.32 9.10 16.59
C TYR A 41 -6.08 7.77 16.57
N GLN A 42 -7.39 7.86 16.36
CA GLN A 42 -8.21 6.67 16.07
C GLN A 42 -8.14 6.36 14.57
N ILE A 43 -7.78 5.12 14.23
CA ILE A 43 -7.83 4.65 12.85
C ILE A 43 -9.29 4.27 12.55
N HIS A 44 -9.82 4.82 11.46
CA HIS A 44 -11.12 4.41 10.95
C HIS A 44 -11.06 2.96 10.43
N GLU A 45 -12.11 2.16 10.64
CA GLU A 45 -12.14 0.74 10.26
C GLU A 45 -11.76 0.49 8.79
N ALA A 46 -12.28 1.31 7.87
CA ALA A 46 -11.92 1.25 6.45
C ALA A 46 -10.40 1.42 6.20
N ALA A 47 -9.73 2.29 6.96
CA ALA A 47 -8.29 2.46 6.86
C ALA A 47 -7.53 1.27 7.47
N GLU A 48 -8.06 0.65 8.54
CA GLU A 48 -7.51 -0.59 9.07
C GLU A 48 -7.55 -1.72 8.05
N GLN A 49 -8.71 -1.95 7.42
CA GLN A 49 -8.87 -2.95 6.36
C GLN A 49 -7.90 -2.69 5.21
N PHE A 50 -7.79 -1.43 4.78
CA PHE A 50 -6.84 -1.03 3.75
C PHE A 50 -5.38 -1.31 4.14
N TYR A 51 -4.98 -0.98 5.37
CA TYR A 51 -3.61 -1.25 5.82
C TYR A 51 -3.32 -2.75 5.92
N ARG A 52 -4.28 -3.55 6.40
CA ARG A 52 -4.14 -5.01 6.46
C ARG A 52 -3.94 -5.62 5.08
N GLU A 53 -4.55 -5.07 4.05
CA GLU A 53 -4.47 -5.66 2.71
C GLU A 53 -3.29 -5.13 1.88
N PHE A 54 -2.98 -3.83 1.97
CA PHE A 54 -2.07 -3.16 1.05
C PHE A 54 -0.72 -2.77 1.67
N SER A 55 -0.52 -2.87 2.99
CA SER A 55 0.78 -2.51 3.59
C SER A 55 1.91 -3.43 3.13
N GLY A 56 3.09 -2.86 2.91
CA GLY A 56 4.30 -3.55 2.50
C GLY A 56 4.38 -3.87 1.00
N LEU A 57 3.42 -3.43 0.18
CA LEU A 57 3.49 -3.60 -1.27
C LEU A 57 4.70 -2.87 -1.86
N TYR A 58 5.40 -3.51 -2.78
CA TYR A 58 6.60 -2.95 -3.39
C TYR A 58 6.26 -2.14 -4.62
N PHE A 59 6.89 -0.99 -4.77
CA PHE A 59 6.85 -0.23 -6.01
C PHE A 59 8.27 0.10 -6.47
N SER A 60 8.44 0.20 -7.78
CA SER A 60 9.67 0.68 -8.37
C SER A 60 9.38 1.92 -9.20
N TYR A 61 10.20 2.95 -9.03
CA TYR A 61 10.10 4.17 -9.82
C TYR A 61 11.47 4.52 -10.38
N LYS A 62 11.46 5.15 -11.55
CA LYS A 62 12.67 5.71 -12.14
C LYS A 62 13.00 7.00 -11.40
N ASN A 63 14.26 7.17 -11.02
CA ASN A 63 14.75 8.47 -10.56
C ASN A 63 15.22 9.32 -11.74
N GLU A 64 15.54 10.58 -11.48
CA GLU A 64 15.98 11.56 -12.48
C GLU A 64 17.29 11.16 -13.18
N SER A 65 18.14 10.36 -12.52
CA SER A 65 19.38 9.83 -13.09
C SER A 65 19.20 8.55 -13.90
N GLY A 66 17.98 8.07 -14.08
CA GLY A 66 17.65 6.86 -14.88
C GLY A 66 17.82 5.52 -14.14
N GLY A 67 18.24 5.54 -12.87
CA GLY A 67 18.24 4.39 -11.98
C GLY A 67 16.82 3.99 -11.54
N ARG A 68 16.66 2.74 -11.10
CA ARG A 68 15.40 2.27 -10.48
C ARG A 68 15.57 2.24 -8.97
N LEU A 69 14.73 3.00 -8.28
CA LEU A 69 14.59 2.90 -6.82
C LEU A 69 13.45 1.94 -6.50
N ARG A 70 13.64 1.17 -5.42
CA ARG A 70 12.61 0.28 -4.87
C ARG A 70 12.16 0.82 -3.53
N GLY A 71 10.86 1.02 -3.39
CA GLY A 71 10.21 1.37 -2.13
C GLY A 71 9.19 0.32 -1.75
N ASN A 72 8.67 0.44 -0.53
CA ASN A 72 7.46 -0.25 -0.13
C ASN A 72 6.42 0.75 0.39
N PHE A 73 5.16 0.40 0.30
CA PHE A 73 4.09 1.16 0.93
C PHE A 73 4.13 0.88 2.44
N ASN A 74 4.71 1.81 3.20
CA ASN A 74 4.77 1.73 4.65
C ASN A 74 4.00 2.90 5.28
N PRO A 75 2.77 2.66 5.76
CA PRO A 75 1.95 3.69 6.39
C PRO A 75 2.59 4.33 7.63
N THR A 76 3.52 3.63 8.30
CA THR A 76 4.22 4.19 9.47
C THR A 76 5.20 5.30 9.12
N SER A 77 5.73 5.33 7.88
CA SER A 77 6.62 6.39 7.41
C SER A 77 5.85 7.72 7.32
N SER A 78 4.65 7.69 6.71
CA SER A 78 3.78 8.87 6.60
C SER A 78 3.32 9.40 7.97
N ILE A 79 3.12 8.52 8.96
CA ILE A 79 2.75 8.93 10.33
C ILE A 79 3.91 9.66 11.01
N ARG A 80 5.18 9.29 10.72
CA ARG A 80 6.35 9.98 11.30
C ARG A 80 6.46 11.41 10.79
N ASP A 81 6.21 11.66 9.51
CA ASP A 81 6.41 12.96 8.86
C ASP A 81 5.35 14.02 9.21
N LEU A 82 4.23 13.62 9.84
CA LEU A 82 3.16 14.52 10.30
C LEU A 82 3.46 15.19 11.65
N SER A 83 4.66 15.03 12.22
CA SER A 83 5.11 15.84 13.36
C SER A 83 5.74 17.13 12.85
N ASN A 84 4.92 18.17 12.70
CA ASN A 84 5.35 19.56 12.71
C ASN A 84 4.82 20.21 13.98
#